data_AF-A0AA38NXJ4-F1
#
_entry.id   AF-A0AA38NXJ4-F1
#
_cell.length_a   1.000
_cell.length_b   1.000
_cell.length_c   1.000
_cell.angle_alpha   90.00
_cell.angle_beta   90.00
_cell.angle_gamma   90.00
#
_symmetry.space_group_name_H-M   'P 1'
#
loop_
_entity.id
_entity.type
_entity.pdbx_description
1 polymer ?
#
loop_
_entity_poly.entity_id
_entity_poly.type
_entity_poly.pdbx_seq_one_letter_code
_entity_poly.pdbx_strand_id
1 'polypeptide(L)'
;MCHSCAYNLQGLRFTILNLLLLCSCTLILLPGFFEITPLLTRVIGLRDAFHDLDNHCQSAKPITASEFHDRQRRLAETLLDLNASAYIAEPGASAQYFGNISTASWKLSERPLLLIITPHLVNDSQVEAKVSILTPHFEATRAKLLPVPSEDVNYIEWREEENPYEVAASVLPMRKTVYLDDSARLFISSGFQQALQHAQVSPSPSEIREIRQRKSNAEIELLKCANEATLLAIRAVHKRMYIGMKESVASGMMSMALQTAGLEGGSCLTLFGENAALPHGSGSDRALGKNDFALFDCVGSLHGYHSDVTRTVALYQTKVPPEHRAIWGDVHFAQTVASRVALAGTITQDVDAAARSFLDLTGRGSYFTHRLGHGIGLETHEEPYLRGGSLDIIQTGHTFSNEPGIYIEGKVGVRLEDCFYIDSSGQSIFLTEGVGGQALSPWDP
;
A
#
# COMPACT_ATOMS: atom_id res chain seq x y z
N MET A 1 28.38 -3.41 -60.24
CA MET A 1 29.41 -3.63 -61.28
C MET A 1 30.77 -3.52 -60.58
N CYS A 2 31.27 -4.61 -60.00
CA CYS A 2 32.21 -5.59 -60.55
C CYS A 2 33.68 -5.12 -60.63
N HIS A 3 34.52 -5.86 -59.87
CA HIS A 3 35.96 -6.15 -60.01
C HIS A 3 36.95 -5.06 -59.56
N SER A 4 38.10 -5.35 -58.93
CA SER A 4 38.70 -6.51 -58.24
C SER A 4 40.10 -6.05 -57.81
N CYS A 5 40.60 -6.40 -56.62
CA CYS A 5 41.91 -7.05 -56.44
C CYS A 5 42.30 -7.20 -54.96
N ALA A 6 42.92 -8.36 -54.73
CA ALA A 6 43.23 -9.02 -53.47
C ALA A 6 44.38 -8.41 -52.66
N TYR A 7 44.39 -8.67 -51.35
CA TYR A 7 45.59 -9.17 -50.67
C TYR A 7 45.20 -10.14 -49.54
N ASN A 8 45.94 -11.25 -49.52
CA ASN A 8 45.93 -12.39 -48.60
C ASN A 8 46.36 -11.99 -47.17
N LEU A 9 45.80 -12.66 -46.16
CA LEU A 9 46.55 -13.22 -45.02
C LEU A 9 45.67 -14.24 -44.27
N GLN A 10 46.06 -15.50 -44.42
CA GLN A 10 45.53 -16.68 -43.73
C GLN A 10 46.09 -16.76 -42.30
N GLY A 11 45.32 -17.34 -41.36
CA GLY A 11 45.91 -17.97 -40.18
C GLY A 11 44.97 -18.18 -38.99
N LEU A 12 44.63 -19.46 -38.76
CA LEU A 12 44.15 -20.11 -37.53
C LEU A 12 42.62 -20.27 -37.30
N ARG A 13 42.07 -21.29 -37.97
CA ARG A 13 41.01 -22.16 -37.46
C ARG A 13 41.31 -23.59 -37.92
N PHE A 14 41.65 -24.49 -36.99
CA PHE A 14 41.80 -25.95 -37.13
C PHE A 14 42.11 -26.50 -35.72
N THR A 15 41.58 -27.59 -35.16
CA THR A 15 40.69 -28.66 -35.65
C THR A 15 40.08 -29.38 -34.44
N ILE A 16 38.86 -29.87 -34.61
CA ILE A 16 38.22 -30.95 -33.84
C ILE A 16 38.85 -32.31 -34.22
N LEU A 17 38.75 -33.30 -33.31
CA LEU A 17 38.82 -34.76 -33.54
C LEU A 17 40.16 -35.48 -33.33
N ASN A 18 40.04 -36.67 -32.71
CA ASN A 18 41.03 -37.66 -32.24
C ASN A 18 41.46 -37.46 -30.77
N LEU A 19 41.23 -38.37 -29.82
CA LEU A 19 41.26 -39.83 -29.93
C LEU A 19 40.44 -40.48 -28.77
N LEU A 20 39.48 -41.33 -29.14
CA LEU A 20 38.88 -42.35 -28.28
C LEU A 20 39.87 -43.51 -28.08
N LEU A 21 39.67 -44.24 -26.97
CA LEU A 21 40.30 -45.51 -26.57
C LEU A 21 41.70 -45.44 -25.93
N LEU A 22 41.75 -45.54 -24.60
CA LEU A 22 42.34 -46.69 -23.89
C LEU A 22 42.11 -46.56 -22.36
N CYS A 23 41.92 -47.72 -21.73
CA CYS A 23 41.91 -48.00 -20.29
C CYS A 23 40.64 -47.71 -19.48
N SER A 24 39.74 -48.68 -19.60
CA SER A 24 39.09 -49.40 -18.50
C SER A 24 39.83 -49.42 -17.16
N CYS A 25 39.03 -49.55 -16.08
CA CYS A 25 39.34 -49.83 -14.67
C CYS A 25 39.51 -48.61 -13.75
N THR A 26 38.40 -48.10 -13.19
CA THR A 26 38.01 -48.34 -11.78
C THR A 26 36.71 -47.57 -11.48
N LEU A 27 35.60 -48.30 -11.32
CA LEU A 27 34.42 -47.79 -10.62
C LEU A 27 34.80 -47.74 -9.12
N ILE A 28 35.03 -46.54 -8.59
CA ILE A 28 34.94 -46.29 -7.15
C ILE A 28 33.64 -45.54 -6.91
N LEU A 29 32.73 -46.21 -6.22
CA LEU A 29 31.47 -45.69 -5.70
C LEU A 29 31.77 -44.50 -4.76
N LEU A 30 31.32 -43.30 -5.13
CA LEU A 30 31.13 -42.19 -4.22
C LEU A 30 29.63 -41.84 -4.22
N PRO A 31 28.87 -42.19 -3.16
CA PRO A 31 27.49 -41.74 -3.02
C PRO A 31 27.55 -40.33 -2.44
N GLY A 32 27.18 -39.31 -3.20
CA GLY A 32 27.27 -37.96 -2.67
C GLY A 32 26.83 -36.84 -3.59
N PHE A 33 25.79 -37.03 -4.40
CA PHE A 33 25.15 -35.91 -5.12
C PHE A 33 23.68 -36.25 -5.38
N PHE A 34 22.83 -36.15 -4.36
CA PHE A 34 21.37 -36.02 -4.50
C PHE A 34 20.77 -35.40 -3.22
N GLU A 35 21.15 -34.17 -2.89
CA GLU A 35 20.39 -33.35 -1.94
C GLU A 35 20.35 -31.88 -2.41
N ILE A 36 19.65 -31.64 -3.51
CA ILE A 36 19.10 -30.29 -3.83
C ILE A 36 17.55 -30.35 -3.82
N THR A 37 16.97 -31.49 -3.45
CA THR A 37 15.56 -31.81 -3.65
C THR A 37 14.60 -31.51 -2.50
N PRO A 38 14.94 -31.25 -1.22
CA PRO A 38 13.91 -30.94 -0.24
C PRO A 38 13.47 -29.46 -0.26
N LEU A 39 14.38 -28.52 -0.58
CA LEU A 39 14.07 -27.09 -0.55
C LEU A 39 13.24 -26.66 -1.77
N LEU A 40 13.64 -27.08 -2.98
CA LEU A 40 12.88 -26.79 -4.21
C LEU A 40 11.49 -27.44 -4.18
N THR A 41 11.39 -28.69 -3.69
CA THR A 41 10.09 -29.39 -3.62
C THR A 41 9.17 -28.80 -2.55
N ARG A 42 9.71 -28.26 -1.45
CA ARG A 42 8.92 -27.48 -0.47
C ARG A 42 8.40 -26.16 -1.04
N VAL A 43 9.24 -25.41 -1.76
CA VAL A 43 8.85 -24.12 -2.34
C VAL A 43 7.83 -24.31 -3.47
N ILE A 44 8.02 -25.32 -4.34
CA ILE A 44 7.08 -25.64 -5.42
C ILE A 44 5.75 -26.16 -4.84
N GLY A 45 5.77 -27.10 -3.89
CA GLY A 45 4.56 -27.64 -3.28
C GLY A 45 3.78 -26.64 -2.41
N LEU A 46 4.42 -25.58 -1.93
CA LEU A 46 3.76 -24.49 -1.20
C LEU A 46 3.19 -23.40 -2.12
N ARG A 47 3.78 -23.16 -3.29
CA ARG A 47 3.19 -22.27 -4.30
C ARG A 47 1.94 -22.90 -4.91
N ASP A 48 1.99 -24.20 -5.18
CA ASP A 48 0.81 -25.00 -5.53
C ASP A 48 -0.27 -24.95 -4.43
N ALA A 49 0.10 -24.70 -3.16
CA ALA A 49 -0.86 -24.65 -2.07
C ALA A 49 -1.80 -23.44 -2.12
N PHE A 50 -1.49 -22.39 -2.88
CA PHE A 50 -2.29 -21.16 -2.94
C PHE A 50 -2.73 -20.78 -4.36
N HIS A 51 -2.60 -21.69 -5.34
CA HIS A 51 -2.91 -21.43 -6.76
C HIS A 51 -4.34 -20.90 -7.01
N ASP A 52 -5.29 -21.24 -6.15
CA ASP A 52 -6.67 -20.72 -6.21
C ASP A 52 -6.74 -19.19 -6.08
N LEU A 53 -5.68 -18.52 -5.59
CA LEU A 53 -5.61 -17.07 -5.41
C LEU A 53 -5.12 -16.32 -6.67
N ASP A 54 -4.42 -16.99 -7.59
CA ASP A 54 -3.66 -16.34 -8.69
C ASP A 54 -4.52 -15.44 -9.60
N ASN A 55 -5.82 -15.74 -9.72
CA ASN A 55 -6.67 -15.11 -10.72
C ASN A 55 -7.66 -14.08 -10.16
N HIS A 56 -7.73 -13.89 -8.83
CA HIS A 56 -8.76 -13.04 -8.22
C HIS A 56 -8.69 -11.60 -8.77
N CYS A 57 -7.48 -11.05 -8.87
CA CYS A 57 -7.25 -9.68 -9.35
C CYS A 57 -6.82 -9.57 -10.81
N GLN A 58 -6.96 -10.62 -11.61
CA GLN A 58 -6.50 -10.62 -13.00
C GLN A 58 -7.25 -9.61 -13.88
N SER A 59 -8.50 -9.28 -13.55
CA SER A 59 -9.34 -8.33 -14.30
C SER A 59 -9.12 -6.87 -13.88
N ALA A 60 -8.47 -6.64 -12.73
CA ALA A 60 -8.18 -5.31 -12.22
C ALA A 60 -7.17 -4.61 -13.14
N LYS A 61 -7.45 -3.35 -13.48
CA LYS A 61 -6.61 -2.56 -14.40
C LYS A 61 -5.96 -1.42 -13.65
N PRO A 62 -4.72 -1.04 -14.00
CA PRO A 62 -4.12 0.17 -13.47
C PRO A 62 -4.94 1.41 -13.87
N ILE A 63 -4.76 2.48 -13.10
CA ILE A 63 -5.36 3.80 -13.38
C ILE A 63 -4.98 4.25 -14.80
N THR A 64 -5.98 4.73 -15.54
CA THR A 64 -5.80 5.13 -16.94
C THR A 64 -5.15 6.50 -17.07
N ALA A 65 -4.49 6.78 -18.20
CA ALA A 65 -3.92 8.10 -18.48
C ALA A 65 -4.97 9.23 -18.41
N SER A 66 -6.20 8.97 -18.88
CA SER A 66 -7.30 9.95 -18.80
C SER A 66 -7.62 10.32 -17.36
N GLU A 67 -7.62 9.35 -16.45
CA GLU A 67 -7.90 9.61 -15.04
C GLU A 67 -6.77 10.39 -14.37
N PHE A 68 -5.51 10.14 -14.75
CA PHE A 68 -4.39 10.98 -14.32
C PHE A 68 -4.54 12.42 -14.80
N HIS A 69 -4.90 12.64 -16.07
CA HIS A 69 -5.15 13.99 -16.58
C HIS A 69 -6.29 14.68 -15.80
N ASP A 70 -7.34 13.96 -15.44
CA ASP A 70 -8.45 14.50 -14.62
C ASP A 70 -8.00 14.87 -13.20
N ARG A 71 -7.11 14.09 -12.58
CA ARG A 71 -6.51 14.41 -11.27
C ARG A 71 -5.64 15.66 -11.35
N GLN A 72 -4.75 15.72 -12.35
CA GLN A 72 -3.86 16.86 -12.58
C GLN A 72 -4.66 18.14 -12.85
N ARG A 73 -5.70 18.07 -13.68
CA ARG A 73 -6.60 19.20 -13.98
C ARG A 73 -7.35 19.69 -12.74
N ARG A 74 -7.94 18.79 -11.93
CA ARG A 74 -8.58 19.17 -10.65
C ARG A 74 -7.61 19.87 -9.71
N LEU A 75 -6.37 19.40 -9.62
CA LEU A 75 -5.32 20.07 -8.84
C LEU A 75 -5.00 21.45 -9.40
N ALA A 76 -4.86 21.60 -10.73
CA ALA A 76 -4.61 22.89 -11.34
C ALA A 76 -5.75 23.91 -11.13
N GLU A 77 -7.01 23.48 -11.26
CA GLU A 77 -8.20 24.28 -10.94
C GLU A 77 -8.14 24.76 -9.47
N THR A 78 -7.89 23.82 -8.53
CA THR A 78 -7.76 24.11 -7.10
C THR A 78 -6.63 25.11 -6.80
N LEU A 79 -5.48 24.96 -7.47
CA LEU A 79 -4.35 25.88 -7.32
C LEU A 79 -4.69 27.29 -7.82
N LEU A 80 -5.50 27.45 -8.88
CA LEU A 80 -5.96 28.77 -9.30
C LEU A 80 -6.91 29.41 -8.30
N ASP A 81 -7.87 28.65 -7.79
CA ASP A 81 -8.85 29.14 -6.80
C ASP A 81 -8.15 29.61 -5.52
N LEU A 82 -7.08 28.93 -5.12
CA LEU A 82 -6.23 29.29 -4.00
C LEU A 82 -5.19 30.38 -4.32
N ASN A 83 -5.12 30.86 -5.56
CA ASN A 83 -4.08 31.78 -6.05
C ASN A 83 -2.64 31.29 -5.76
N ALA A 84 -2.42 30.00 -5.96
CA ALA A 84 -1.16 29.31 -5.72
C ALA A 84 -0.35 29.10 -7.01
N SER A 85 0.97 29.22 -6.88
CA SER A 85 1.94 29.07 -7.96
C SER A 85 2.10 27.61 -8.37
N ALA A 86 2.17 26.71 -7.40
CA ALA A 86 2.49 25.31 -7.62
C ALA A 86 2.06 24.41 -6.46
N TYR A 87 1.88 23.14 -6.79
CA TYR A 87 1.94 22.01 -5.87
C TYR A 87 3.22 21.22 -6.12
N ILE A 88 3.94 20.83 -5.06
CA ILE A 88 5.21 20.12 -5.16
C ILE A 88 5.19 18.89 -4.25
N ALA A 89 5.55 17.72 -4.80
CA ALA A 89 5.62 16.47 -4.06
C ALA A 89 6.92 15.71 -4.35
N GLU A 90 7.46 15.04 -3.33
CA GLU A 90 8.50 14.03 -3.49
C GLU A 90 7.89 12.70 -3.98
N PRO A 91 8.68 11.76 -4.55
CA PRO A 91 8.24 10.39 -4.82
C PRO A 91 7.57 9.76 -3.60
N GLY A 92 6.30 9.37 -3.75
CA GLY A 92 5.42 9.01 -2.65
C GLY A 92 3.98 8.92 -3.14
N ALA A 93 3.02 8.76 -2.24
CA ALA A 93 1.63 8.50 -2.61
C ALA A 93 0.98 9.64 -3.42
N SER A 94 1.24 10.90 -3.08
CA SER A 94 0.71 12.02 -3.88
C SER A 94 1.38 12.15 -5.24
N ALA A 95 2.70 11.94 -5.32
CA ALA A 95 3.39 11.93 -6.62
C ALA A 95 2.96 10.73 -7.48
N GLN A 96 2.61 9.60 -6.86
CA GLN A 96 2.00 8.47 -7.52
C GLN A 96 0.58 8.80 -7.98
N TYR A 97 -0.22 9.49 -7.17
CA TYR A 97 -1.60 9.87 -7.48
C TYR A 97 -1.69 10.79 -8.70
N PHE A 98 -0.84 11.82 -8.77
CA PHE A 98 -0.88 12.82 -9.84
C PHE A 98 0.07 12.53 -11.00
N GLY A 99 1.23 11.93 -10.74
CA GLY A 99 2.32 11.79 -11.70
C GLY A 99 2.79 10.35 -11.92
N ASN A 100 2.17 9.35 -11.29
CA ASN A 100 2.58 7.94 -11.36
C ASN A 100 4.05 7.70 -10.92
N ILE A 101 4.56 8.49 -9.98
CA ILE A 101 5.91 8.36 -9.40
C ILE A 101 5.82 7.94 -7.94
N SER A 102 6.19 6.70 -7.64
CA SER A 102 6.24 6.15 -6.29
C SER A 102 7.67 5.99 -5.77
N THR A 103 7.82 5.69 -4.48
CA THR A 103 9.12 5.35 -3.87
C THR A 103 9.74 4.06 -4.43
N ALA A 104 8.93 3.19 -5.03
CA ALA A 104 9.41 1.99 -5.75
C ALA A 104 10.04 2.35 -7.10
N SER A 105 9.49 3.36 -7.80
CA SER A 105 10.05 3.87 -9.06
C SER A 105 11.25 4.80 -8.85
N TRP A 106 11.27 5.54 -7.73
CA TRP A 106 12.36 6.43 -7.37
C TRP A 106 12.53 6.53 -5.85
N LYS A 107 13.62 5.97 -5.34
CA LYS A 107 13.92 6.05 -3.91
C LYS A 107 14.29 7.48 -3.50
N LEU A 108 13.73 7.93 -2.37
CA LEU A 108 14.12 9.20 -1.75
C LEU A 108 15.60 9.19 -1.35
N SER A 109 16.31 10.27 -1.65
CA SER A 109 17.71 10.51 -1.26
C SER A 109 17.90 11.97 -0.82
N GLU A 110 19.13 12.37 -0.52
CA GLU A 110 19.51 13.77 -0.29
C GLU A 110 19.37 14.66 -1.53
N ARG A 111 19.30 14.04 -2.73
CA ARG A 111 19.14 14.75 -4.01
C ARG A 111 17.66 14.81 -4.40
N PRO A 112 17.05 15.99 -4.47
CA PRO A 112 15.64 16.11 -4.81
C PRO A 112 15.35 15.68 -6.24
N LEU A 113 14.43 14.71 -6.38
CA LEU A 113 13.58 14.57 -7.54
C LEU A 113 12.16 14.96 -7.09
N LEU A 114 11.53 15.90 -7.78
CA LEU A 114 10.23 16.46 -7.34
C LEU A 114 9.24 16.48 -8.49
N LEU A 115 8.02 16.02 -8.24
CA LEU A 115 6.86 16.34 -9.07
C LEU A 115 6.42 17.77 -8.76
N ILE A 116 6.31 18.60 -9.80
CA ILE A 116 5.83 19.97 -9.71
C ILE A 116 4.64 20.11 -10.66
N ILE A 117 3.48 20.51 -10.13
CA ILE A 117 2.29 20.79 -10.93
C ILE A 117 1.95 22.27 -10.78
N THR A 118 1.86 22.97 -11.90
CA THR A 118 1.50 24.39 -11.95
C THR A 118 0.22 24.60 -12.77
N PRO A 119 -0.63 25.56 -12.38
CA PRO A 119 -1.81 25.87 -13.18
C PRO A 119 -1.50 26.81 -14.33
N HIS A 120 -2.01 26.47 -15.51
CA HIS A 120 -1.93 27.28 -16.71
C HIS A 120 -3.33 27.63 -17.22
N LEU A 121 -3.65 28.92 -17.25
CA LEU A 121 -4.91 29.42 -17.80
C LEU A 121 -4.76 29.51 -19.33
N VAL A 122 -5.49 28.69 -20.07
CA VAL A 122 -5.49 28.70 -21.54
C VAL A 122 -6.39 29.82 -22.06
N ASN A 123 -7.54 30.00 -21.41
CA ASN A 123 -8.50 31.08 -21.61
C ASN A 123 -9.35 31.26 -20.33
N ASP A 124 -10.28 32.21 -20.31
CA ASP A 124 -11.10 32.56 -19.12
C ASP A 124 -11.88 31.39 -18.50
N SER A 125 -12.01 30.25 -19.18
CA SER A 125 -12.79 29.09 -18.74
C SER A 125 -12.03 27.76 -18.70
N GLN A 126 -10.80 27.71 -19.20
CA GLN A 126 -10.06 26.46 -19.37
C GLN A 126 -8.71 26.52 -18.68
N VAL A 127 -8.50 25.53 -17.81
CA VAL A 127 -7.29 25.36 -17.00
C VAL A 127 -6.61 24.06 -17.41
N GLU A 128 -5.30 24.15 -17.63
CA GLU A 128 -4.45 23.00 -17.88
C GLU A 128 -3.40 22.87 -16.77
N ALA A 129 -3.08 21.62 -16.43
CA ALA A 129 -1.99 21.31 -15.52
C ALA A 129 -0.69 21.19 -16.30
N LYS A 130 0.32 21.99 -15.93
CA LYS A 130 1.69 21.79 -16.43
C LYS A 130 2.45 20.93 -15.45
N VAL A 131 2.79 19.72 -15.89
CA VAL A 131 3.56 18.75 -15.12
C VAL A 131 5.05 18.95 -15.41
N SER A 132 5.83 19.17 -14.36
CA SER A 132 7.29 19.26 -14.43
C SER A 132 7.94 18.30 -13.43
N ILE A 133 9.13 17.81 -13.77
CA ILE A 133 9.97 16.98 -12.89
C ILE A 133 11.28 17.71 -12.65
N LEU A 134 11.54 18.12 -11.40
CA LEU A 134 12.88 18.54 -10.99
C LEU A 134 13.75 17.29 -10.84
N THR A 135 14.94 17.27 -11.42
CA THR A 135 15.84 16.11 -11.35
C THR A 135 17.32 16.53 -11.39
N PRO A 136 18.23 15.79 -10.72
CA PRO A 136 19.66 16.00 -10.94
C PRO A 136 20.00 15.82 -12.42
N HIS A 137 20.86 16.69 -12.97
CA HIS A 137 21.23 16.70 -14.37
C HIS A 137 21.81 15.35 -14.84
N PHE A 138 22.67 14.73 -14.02
CA PHE A 138 23.27 13.43 -14.34
C PHE A 138 22.27 12.25 -14.33
N GLU A 139 21.09 12.45 -13.72
CA GLU A 139 20.01 11.47 -13.62
C GLU A 139 18.85 11.77 -14.59
N ALA A 140 18.94 12.85 -15.38
CA ALA A 140 17.84 13.32 -16.22
C ALA A 140 17.36 12.26 -17.23
N THR A 141 18.28 11.46 -17.77
CA THR A 141 17.94 10.33 -18.67
C THR A 141 17.10 9.29 -17.93
N ARG A 142 17.42 8.98 -16.67
CA ARG A 142 16.64 8.03 -15.86
C ARG A 142 15.28 8.60 -15.49
N ALA A 143 15.22 9.88 -15.14
CA ALA A 143 13.96 10.58 -14.84
C ALA A 143 13.01 10.56 -16.06
N LYS A 144 13.54 10.74 -17.28
CA LYS A 144 12.76 10.69 -18.54
C LYS A 144 12.18 9.30 -18.87
N LEU A 145 12.63 8.24 -18.20
CA LEU A 145 12.08 6.89 -18.32
C LEU A 145 10.93 6.62 -17.34
N LEU A 146 10.63 7.54 -16.42
CA LEU A 146 9.50 7.40 -15.53
C LEU A 146 8.18 7.44 -16.33
N PRO A 147 7.19 6.60 -16.00
CA PRO A 147 5.93 6.51 -16.72
C PRO A 147 4.96 7.64 -16.32
N VAL A 148 5.41 8.89 -16.42
CA VAL A 148 4.63 10.07 -16.05
C VAL A 148 3.49 10.25 -17.06
N PRO A 149 2.22 10.28 -16.62
CA PRO A 149 1.04 10.36 -17.48
C PRO A 149 0.79 11.81 -17.91
N SER A 150 1.64 12.31 -18.82
CA SER A 150 1.51 13.60 -19.48
C SER A 150 2.28 13.57 -20.80
N GLU A 151 1.73 14.20 -21.85
CA GLU A 151 2.36 14.22 -23.17
C GLU A 151 3.56 15.19 -23.25
N ASP A 152 3.59 16.22 -22.41
CA ASP A 152 4.61 17.27 -22.42
C ASP A 152 5.14 17.54 -21.00
N VAL A 153 5.92 16.58 -20.49
CA VAL A 153 6.57 16.71 -19.18
C VAL A 153 7.81 17.60 -19.32
N ASN A 154 7.84 18.70 -18.57
CA ASN A 154 9.02 19.56 -18.51
C ASN A 154 10.03 19.03 -17.48
N TYR A 155 11.22 18.62 -17.92
CA TYR A 155 12.28 18.17 -17.02
C TYR A 155 13.20 19.33 -16.66
N ILE A 156 13.15 19.74 -15.40
CA ILE A 156 13.97 20.83 -14.83
C ILE A 156 15.22 20.18 -14.25
N GLU A 157 16.35 20.36 -14.93
CA GLU A 157 17.61 19.72 -14.57
C GLU A 157 18.48 20.66 -13.72
N TRP A 158 19.01 20.18 -12.60
CA TRP A 158 19.94 20.92 -11.74
C TRP A 158 21.28 20.20 -11.60
N ARG A 159 22.39 20.94 -11.64
CA ARG A 159 23.76 20.41 -11.48
C ARG A 159 24.15 20.32 -10.02
N GLU A 160 25.11 19.45 -9.68
CA GLU A 160 25.51 19.18 -8.29
C GLU A 160 26.01 20.43 -7.54
N GLU A 161 26.55 21.42 -8.25
CA GLU A 161 26.99 22.71 -7.70
C GLU A 161 25.88 23.77 -7.57
N GLU A 162 24.69 23.52 -8.12
CA GLU A 162 23.56 24.45 -8.08
C GLU A 162 22.66 24.20 -6.87
N ASN A 163 21.93 25.23 -6.43
CA ASN A 163 20.85 25.06 -5.47
C ASN A 163 19.58 24.55 -6.20
N PRO A 164 19.13 23.31 -5.98
CA PRO A 164 17.98 22.74 -6.69
C PRO A 164 16.69 23.53 -6.47
N TYR A 165 16.53 24.16 -5.30
CA TYR A 165 15.32 24.91 -4.95
C TYR A 165 15.26 26.26 -5.68
N GLU A 166 16.41 26.90 -5.89
CA GLU A 166 16.50 28.13 -6.71
C GLU A 166 16.25 27.82 -8.20
N VAL A 167 16.81 26.71 -8.69
CA VAL A 167 16.55 26.22 -10.06
C VAL A 167 15.05 25.95 -10.25
N ALA A 168 14.42 25.23 -9.33
CA ALA A 168 12.98 24.99 -9.37
C ALA A 168 12.16 26.27 -9.27
N ALA A 169 12.50 27.17 -8.34
CA ALA A 169 11.79 28.44 -8.14
C ALA A 169 11.82 29.33 -9.39
N SER A 170 12.92 29.31 -10.16
CA SER A 170 13.11 30.15 -11.34
C SER A 170 12.10 29.92 -12.47
N VAL A 171 11.43 28.76 -12.48
CA VAL A 171 10.45 28.37 -13.50
C VAL A 171 9.01 28.34 -12.98
N LEU A 172 8.79 28.64 -11.70
CA LEU A 172 7.44 28.71 -11.13
C LEU A 172 6.75 30.02 -11.56
N PRO A 173 5.43 29.99 -11.80
CA PRO A 173 4.68 31.22 -12.07
C PRO A 173 4.66 32.12 -10.82
N MET A 174 4.67 33.43 -11.04
CA MET A 174 4.64 34.42 -9.97
C MET A 174 3.22 34.54 -9.36
N ARG A 175 2.91 33.73 -8.34
CA ARG A 175 1.71 33.86 -7.50
C ARG A 175 2.09 33.84 -6.01
N LYS A 176 1.09 33.90 -5.13
CA LYS A 176 1.29 34.14 -3.69
C LYS A 176 1.93 32.96 -2.94
N THR A 177 1.56 31.74 -3.31
CA THR A 177 1.81 30.57 -2.45
C THR A 177 2.31 29.37 -3.24
N VAL A 178 3.28 28.63 -2.70
CA VAL A 178 3.66 27.28 -3.14
C VAL A 178 3.23 26.30 -2.06
N TYR A 179 2.44 25.30 -2.45
CA TYR A 179 2.03 24.23 -1.56
C TYR A 179 2.96 23.03 -1.73
N LEU A 180 3.42 22.51 -0.60
CA LEU A 180 4.16 21.26 -0.55
C LEU A 180 3.23 20.15 -0.07
N ASP A 181 3.44 18.95 -0.60
CA ASP A 181 2.86 17.73 -0.05
C ASP A 181 3.22 17.60 1.45
N ASP A 182 2.28 17.12 2.27
CA ASP A 182 2.47 17.09 3.72
C ASP A 182 3.55 16.10 4.18
N SER A 183 3.92 15.13 3.32
CA SER A 183 5.02 14.19 3.56
C SER A 183 6.38 14.75 3.15
N ALA A 184 6.44 15.97 2.57
CA ALA A 184 7.70 16.57 2.14
C ALA A 184 8.68 16.71 3.31
N ARG A 185 9.88 16.17 3.14
CA ARG A 185 10.91 16.17 4.19
C ARG A 185 11.33 17.60 4.52
N LEU A 186 11.68 17.82 5.78
CA LEU A 186 11.97 19.16 6.33
C LEU A 186 12.98 19.96 5.48
N PHE A 187 14.01 19.31 4.94
CA PHE A 187 15.03 20.00 4.15
C PHE A 187 14.51 20.46 2.77
N ILE A 188 13.52 19.77 2.19
CA ILE A 188 12.81 20.22 0.97
C ILE A 188 12.01 21.48 1.27
N SER A 189 11.23 21.44 2.35
CA SER A 189 10.43 22.60 2.78
C SER A 189 11.30 23.80 3.12
N SER A 190 12.37 23.58 3.90
CA SER A 190 13.33 24.62 4.25
C SER A 190 14.06 25.18 3.03
N GLY A 191 14.40 24.32 2.06
CA GLY A 191 15.03 24.72 0.80
C GLY A 191 14.16 25.66 -0.02
N PHE A 192 12.87 25.33 -0.20
CA PHE A 192 11.93 26.22 -0.89
C PHE A 192 11.66 27.51 -0.12
N GLN A 193 11.54 27.47 1.21
CA GLN A 193 11.38 28.68 2.02
C GLN A 193 12.55 29.66 1.84
N GLN A 194 13.78 29.16 1.71
CA GLN A 194 14.97 29.98 1.45
C GLN A 194 15.00 30.53 0.01
N ALA A 195 14.62 29.71 -0.98
CA ALA A 195 14.62 30.10 -2.39
C ALA A 195 13.47 31.06 -2.76
N LEU A 196 12.33 30.99 -2.07
CA LEU A 196 11.11 31.74 -2.37
C LEU A 196 10.80 32.81 -1.30
N GLN A 197 11.74 33.73 -1.04
CA GLN A 197 11.59 34.76 0.00
C GLN A 197 10.42 35.74 -0.22
N HIS A 198 9.86 35.78 -1.43
CA HIS A 198 8.75 36.65 -1.82
C HIS A 198 7.41 35.92 -1.94
N ALA A 199 7.37 34.61 -1.71
CA ALA A 199 6.17 33.79 -1.74
C ALA A 199 6.00 33.02 -0.43
N GLN A 200 4.77 32.66 -0.11
CA GLN A 200 4.48 31.79 1.01
C GLN A 200 4.75 30.34 0.61
N VAL A 201 5.53 29.60 1.39
CA VAL A 201 5.66 28.14 1.25
C VAL A 201 4.90 27.50 2.41
N SER A 202 3.96 26.61 2.11
CA SER A 202 3.04 26.06 3.12
C SER A 202 2.68 24.60 2.85
N PRO A 203 2.30 23.83 3.90
CA PRO A 203 1.70 22.52 3.72
C PRO A 203 0.40 22.62 2.92
N SER A 204 -0.04 21.50 2.35
CA SER A 204 -1.21 21.47 1.48
C SER A 204 -2.48 21.73 2.29
N PRO A 205 -3.38 22.62 1.86
CA PRO A 205 -4.65 22.87 2.55
C PRO A 205 -5.65 21.75 2.21
N SER A 206 -6.78 21.71 2.92
CA SER A 206 -7.75 20.61 2.79
C SER A 206 -8.29 20.46 1.36
N GLU A 207 -8.47 21.56 0.64
CA GLU A 207 -8.93 21.56 -0.75
C GLU A 207 -8.03 20.74 -1.68
N ILE A 208 -6.72 20.69 -1.41
CA ILE A 208 -5.78 19.83 -2.15
C ILE A 208 -5.82 18.39 -1.63
N ARG A 209 -5.84 18.21 -0.30
CA ARG A 209 -5.81 16.86 0.31
C ARG A 209 -7.06 16.06 -0.05
N GLU A 210 -8.23 16.69 -0.06
CA GLU A 210 -9.54 16.12 -0.37
C GLU A 210 -9.61 15.47 -1.77
N ILE A 211 -8.76 15.91 -2.72
CA ILE A 211 -8.69 15.33 -4.06
C ILE A 211 -8.38 13.82 -3.99
N ARG A 212 -7.46 13.42 -3.09
CA ARG A 212 -7.09 12.01 -2.87
C ARG A 212 -8.04 11.27 -1.94
N GLN A 213 -8.64 11.97 -0.98
CA GLN A 213 -9.51 11.36 0.02
C GLN A 213 -10.74 10.69 -0.63
N ARG A 214 -11.23 11.26 -1.75
CA ARG A 214 -12.41 10.78 -2.48
C ARG A 214 -12.04 9.94 -3.70
N LYS A 215 -12.21 8.63 -3.57
CA LYS A 215 -11.81 7.64 -4.57
C LYS A 215 -12.77 7.62 -5.75
N SER A 216 -12.21 7.52 -6.94
CA SER A 216 -12.93 7.19 -8.16
C SER A 216 -13.42 5.74 -8.14
N ASN A 217 -14.31 5.37 -9.07
CA ASN A 217 -14.73 3.99 -9.22
C ASN A 217 -13.54 3.06 -9.55
N ALA A 218 -12.58 3.51 -10.36
CA ALA A 218 -11.41 2.69 -10.70
C ALA A 218 -10.52 2.44 -9.47
N GLU A 219 -10.36 3.45 -8.60
CA GLU A 219 -9.64 3.31 -7.33
C GLU A 219 -10.35 2.36 -6.36
N ILE A 220 -11.68 2.46 -6.26
CA ILE A 220 -12.50 1.56 -5.43
C ILE A 220 -12.37 0.12 -5.92
N GLU A 221 -12.39 -0.15 -7.22
CA GLU A 221 -12.24 -1.52 -7.74
C GLU A 221 -10.84 -2.10 -7.45
N LEU A 222 -9.79 -1.28 -7.48
CA LEU A 222 -8.45 -1.71 -7.06
C LEU A 222 -8.39 -2.02 -5.56
N LEU A 223 -8.98 -1.17 -4.73
CA LEU A 223 -9.08 -1.36 -3.29
C LEU A 223 -9.91 -2.61 -2.94
N LYS A 224 -11.06 -2.83 -3.59
CA LYS A 224 -11.87 -4.04 -3.42
C LYS A 224 -11.03 -5.26 -3.70
N CYS A 225 -10.39 -5.30 -4.87
CA CYS A 225 -9.63 -6.46 -5.26
C CYS A 225 -8.49 -6.77 -4.29
N ALA A 226 -7.73 -5.75 -3.89
CA ALA A 226 -6.65 -5.92 -2.91
C ALA A 226 -7.19 -6.48 -1.58
N ASN A 227 -8.28 -5.93 -1.06
CA ASN A 227 -8.84 -6.35 0.24
C ASN A 227 -9.48 -7.74 0.19
N GLU A 228 -10.19 -8.07 -0.90
CA GLU A 228 -10.74 -9.41 -1.12
C GLU A 228 -9.64 -10.47 -1.25
N ALA A 229 -8.58 -10.16 -2.01
CA ALA A 229 -7.41 -11.02 -2.15
C ALA A 229 -6.73 -11.29 -0.79
N THR A 230 -6.57 -10.25 0.03
CA THR A 230 -6.03 -10.38 1.39
C THR A 230 -6.92 -11.25 2.28
N LEU A 231 -8.24 -11.07 2.26
CA LEU A 231 -9.17 -11.91 3.03
C LEU A 231 -9.15 -13.38 2.57
N LEU A 232 -9.10 -13.62 1.26
CA LEU A 232 -8.97 -14.98 0.70
C LEU A 232 -7.63 -15.62 1.11
N ALA A 233 -6.55 -14.85 1.15
CA ALA A 233 -5.24 -15.32 1.63
C ALA A 233 -5.30 -15.73 3.12
N ILE A 234 -5.92 -14.90 3.98
CA ILE A 234 -6.13 -15.22 5.40
C ILE A 234 -6.91 -16.54 5.55
N ARG A 235 -8.00 -16.72 4.81
CA ARG A 235 -8.81 -17.96 4.82
C ARG A 235 -8.02 -19.17 4.33
N ALA A 236 -7.20 -18.99 3.29
CA ALA A 236 -6.37 -20.06 2.76
C ALA A 236 -5.32 -20.50 3.78
N VAL A 237 -4.70 -19.57 4.51
CA VAL A 237 -3.74 -19.90 5.57
C VAL A 237 -4.45 -20.53 6.77
N HIS A 238 -5.59 -19.98 7.22
CA HIS A 238 -6.39 -20.52 8.34
C HIS A 238 -6.72 -22.00 8.16
N LYS A 239 -7.12 -22.43 6.95
CA LYS A 239 -7.40 -23.85 6.62
C LYS A 239 -6.21 -24.79 6.79
N ARG A 240 -4.98 -24.27 6.82
CA ARG A 240 -3.73 -25.04 6.89
C ARG A 240 -3.05 -24.92 8.25
N MET A 241 -3.61 -24.13 9.16
CA MET A 241 -3.10 -23.98 10.52
C MET A 241 -3.36 -25.22 11.37
N TYR A 242 -2.48 -25.47 12.33
CA TYR A 242 -2.62 -26.56 13.30
C TYR A 242 -2.09 -26.14 14.67
N ILE A 243 -2.57 -26.79 15.73
CA ILE A 243 -2.07 -26.56 17.09
C ILE A 243 -0.59 -26.94 17.16
N GLY A 244 0.23 -26.04 17.69
CA GLY A 244 1.69 -26.19 17.70
C GLY A 244 2.41 -25.48 16.55
N MET A 245 1.69 -24.95 15.56
CA MET A 245 2.27 -24.09 14.52
C MET A 245 2.87 -22.83 15.16
N LYS A 246 4.05 -22.42 14.72
CA LYS A 246 4.72 -21.19 15.19
C LYS A 246 4.22 -19.95 14.42
N GLU A 247 4.25 -18.80 15.08
CA GLU A 247 3.92 -17.50 14.46
C GLU A 247 4.73 -17.27 13.18
N SER A 248 6.04 -17.52 13.18
CA SER A 248 6.89 -17.37 11.98
C SER A 248 6.48 -18.26 10.81
N VAL A 249 5.99 -19.47 11.09
CA VAL A 249 5.51 -20.40 10.06
C VAL A 249 4.23 -19.87 9.43
N ALA A 250 3.28 -19.41 10.24
CA ALA A 250 2.04 -18.81 9.75
C ALA A 250 2.28 -17.50 9.00
N SER A 251 3.17 -16.64 9.51
CA SER A 251 3.59 -15.40 8.85
C SER A 251 4.23 -15.68 7.47
N GLY A 252 5.13 -16.66 7.40
CA GLY A 252 5.72 -17.10 6.12
C GLY A 252 4.67 -17.64 5.14
N MET A 253 3.66 -18.37 5.62
CA MET A 253 2.54 -18.79 4.79
C MET A 253 1.71 -17.62 4.30
N MET A 254 1.49 -16.59 5.13
CA MET A 254 0.79 -15.38 4.72
C MET A 254 1.54 -14.60 3.64
N SER A 255 2.85 -14.39 3.80
CA SER A 255 3.65 -13.71 2.78
C SER A 255 3.56 -14.41 1.42
N MET A 256 3.60 -15.74 1.39
CA MET A 256 3.42 -16.49 0.15
C MET A 256 1.99 -16.36 -0.39
N ALA A 257 0.97 -16.47 0.45
CA ALA A 257 -0.42 -16.38 0.01
C ALA A 257 -0.75 -15.00 -0.59
N LEU A 258 -0.30 -13.91 0.03
CA LEU A 258 -0.48 -12.54 -0.48
C LEU A 258 0.27 -12.34 -1.81
N GLN A 259 1.50 -12.84 -1.92
CA GLN A 259 2.26 -12.78 -3.17
C GLN A 259 1.61 -13.59 -4.29
N THR A 260 1.12 -14.80 -3.99
CA THR A 260 0.40 -15.64 -4.95
C THR A 260 -0.91 -14.96 -5.38
N ALA A 261 -1.59 -14.25 -4.49
CA ALA A 261 -2.77 -13.45 -4.85
C ALA A 261 -2.45 -12.20 -5.72
N GLY A 262 -1.18 -11.97 -6.07
CA GLY A 262 -0.73 -10.88 -6.94
C GLY A 262 -0.50 -9.56 -6.22
N LEU A 263 -0.45 -9.55 -4.88
CA LEU A 263 -0.24 -8.32 -4.11
C LEU A 263 1.25 -8.01 -3.93
N GLU A 264 1.59 -6.73 -4.12
CA GLU A 264 2.92 -6.19 -3.92
C GLU A 264 3.11 -5.69 -2.48
N GLY A 265 4.34 -5.80 -1.95
CA GLY A 265 4.68 -5.31 -0.61
C GLY A 265 3.97 -6.04 0.54
N GLY A 266 3.44 -7.25 0.29
CA GLY A 266 2.65 -8.00 1.25
C GLY A 266 3.38 -8.25 2.58
N SER A 267 2.72 -7.92 3.68
CA SER A 267 3.20 -8.23 5.04
C SER A 267 2.03 -8.62 5.93
N CYS A 268 2.30 -9.40 6.98
CA CYS A 268 1.24 -9.75 7.92
C CYS A 268 1.79 -9.88 9.35
N LEU A 269 1.26 -9.04 10.23
CA LEU A 269 1.43 -9.16 11.66
C LEU A 269 0.69 -10.41 12.13
N THR A 270 1.44 -11.36 12.69
CA THR A 270 0.92 -12.67 13.12
C THR A 270 1.20 -12.87 14.60
N LEU A 271 0.15 -12.83 15.44
CA LEU A 271 0.27 -12.90 16.89
C LEU A 271 -0.67 -13.96 17.47
N PHE A 272 -0.13 -14.87 18.29
CA PHE A 272 -0.90 -15.94 18.92
C PHE A 272 -1.12 -15.69 20.41
N GLY A 273 -2.31 -16.03 20.91
CA GLY A 273 -2.64 -15.98 22.33
C GLY A 273 -2.37 -14.60 22.95
N GLU A 274 -1.55 -14.57 24.01
CA GLU A 274 -1.25 -13.33 24.75
C GLU A 274 -0.44 -12.32 23.94
N ASN A 275 0.28 -12.74 22.90
CA ASN A 275 1.06 -11.82 22.06
C ASN A 275 0.13 -10.84 21.33
N ALA A 276 -1.10 -11.26 21.01
CA ALA A 276 -2.10 -10.40 20.37
C ALA A 276 -2.56 -9.25 21.27
N ALA A 277 -2.33 -9.32 22.59
CA ALA A 277 -2.65 -8.24 23.52
C ALA A 277 -1.74 -7.00 23.35
N LEU A 278 -0.72 -7.07 22.49
CA LEU A 278 0.10 -5.93 22.09
C LEU A 278 -0.31 -5.54 20.65
N PRO A 279 -1.03 -4.43 20.42
CA PRO A 279 -1.65 -4.11 19.13
C PRO A 279 -0.67 -4.05 17.94
N HIS A 280 0.59 -3.67 18.22
CA HIS A 280 1.72 -3.65 17.28
C HIS A 280 2.89 -4.51 17.78
N GLY A 281 2.61 -5.55 18.57
CA GLY A 281 3.64 -6.44 19.10
C GLY A 281 4.44 -7.14 18.00
N SER A 282 5.71 -7.45 18.24
CA SER A 282 6.55 -8.15 17.25
C SER A 282 6.41 -9.68 17.28
N GLY A 283 5.51 -10.20 18.12
CA GLY A 283 5.42 -11.62 18.42
C GLY A 283 6.62 -12.13 19.24
N SER A 284 6.60 -13.42 19.57
CA SER A 284 7.68 -14.10 20.31
C SER A 284 8.10 -15.42 19.64
N ASP A 285 7.62 -15.66 18.42
CA ASP A 285 7.68 -16.93 17.71
C ASP A 285 7.07 -18.10 18.52
N ARG A 286 6.05 -17.81 19.33
CA ARG A 286 5.39 -18.85 20.13
C ARG A 286 4.59 -19.79 19.24
N ALA A 287 4.35 -20.99 19.76
CA ALA A 287 3.47 -21.95 19.14
C ALA A 287 1.99 -21.66 19.48
N LEU A 288 1.09 -21.90 18.54
CA LEU A 288 -0.35 -21.78 18.71
C LEU A 288 -0.87 -22.83 19.71
N GLY A 289 -1.42 -22.38 20.82
CA GLY A 289 -1.98 -23.21 21.88
C GLY A 289 -3.43 -23.64 21.62
N LYS A 290 -3.86 -24.65 22.40
CA LYS A 290 -5.20 -25.28 22.31
C LYS A 290 -6.36 -24.36 22.72
N ASN A 291 -6.05 -23.23 23.35
CA ASN A 291 -7.00 -22.26 23.87
C ASN A 291 -6.78 -20.86 23.25
N ASP A 292 -5.84 -20.75 22.31
CA ASP A 292 -5.37 -19.48 21.79
C ASP A 292 -6.22 -19.03 20.61
N PHE A 293 -6.42 -17.72 20.49
CA PHE A 293 -6.70 -17.10 19.20
C PHE A 293 -5.39 -16.90 18.42
N ALA A 294 -5.53 -16.78 17.11
CA ALA A 294 -4.51 -16.25 16.22
C ALA A 294 -5.01 -14.95 15.60
N LEU A 295 -4.26 -13.86 15.75
CA LEU A 295 -4.52 -12.59 15.09
C LEU A 295 -3.60 -12.48 13.87
N PHE A 296 -4.23 -12.24 12.72
CA PHE A 296 -3.58 -11.89 11.47
C PHE A 296 -4.04 -10.50 11.08
N ASP A 297 -3.10 -9.57 10.96
CA ASP A 297 -3.31 -8.24 10.43
C ASP A 297 -2.42 -8.12 9.19
N CYS A 298 -3.04 -8.19 8.03
CA CYS A 298 -2.34 -8.36 6.77
C CYS A 298 -2.59 -7.18 5.83
N VAL A 299 -1.49 -6.69 5.25
CA VAL A 299 -1.48 -5.63 4.25
C VAL A 299 -0.84 -6.10 2.97
N GLY A 300 -1.23 -5.49 1.86
CA GLY A 300 -0.65 -5.68 0.53
C GLY A 300 -1.21 -4.66 -0.42
N SER A 301 -0.58 -4.45 -1.58
CA SER A 301 -1.02 -3.43 -2.53
C SER A 301 -1.23 -3.99 -3.94
N LEU A 302 -2.19 -3.41 -4.66
CA LEU A 302 -2.43 -3.68 -6.08
C LEU A 302 -2.38 -2.36 -6.83
N HIS A 303 -1.41 -2.22 -7.74
CA HIS A 303 -1.16 -0.95 -8.44
C HIS A 303 -0.97 0.25 -7.49
N GLY A 304 -0.44 -0.01 -6.29
CA GLY A 304 -0.25 0.96 -5.22
C GLY A 304 -1.44 1.15 -4.27
N TYR A 305 -2.63 0.65 -4.57
CA TYR A 305 -3.78 0.76 -3.65
C TYR A 305 -3.73 -0.34 -2.61
N HIS A 306 -3.81 0.05 -1.34
CA HIS A 306 -3.57 -0.82 -0.21
C HIS A 306 -4.82 -1.59 0.23
N SER A 307 -4.58 -2.84 0.63
CA SER A 307 -5.45 -3.61 1.49
C SER A 307 -4.96 -3.54 2.93
N ASP A 308 -5.92 -3.65 3.85
CA ASP A 308 -5.67 -3.76 5.28
C ASP A 308 -6.81 -4.55 5.91
N VAL A 309 -6.52 -5.78 6.32
CA VAL A 309 -7.53 -6.73 6.82
C VAL A 309 -6.98 -7.46 8.03
N THR A 310 -7.62 -7.25 9.17
CA THR A 310 -7.37 -7.98 10.42
C THR A 310 -8.44 -9.03 10.66
N ARG A 311 -8.02 -10.26 10.99
CA ARG A 311 -8.84 -11.33 11.52
C ARG A 311 -8.23 -11.91 12.79
N THR A 312 -9.06 -12.00 13.83
CA THR A 312 -8.74 -12.81 15.02
C THR A 312 -9.51 -14.12 14.95
N VAL A 313 -8.80 -15.24 14.76
CA VAL A 313 -9.37 -16.54 14.41
C VAL A 313 -9.05 -17.63 15.43
N ALA A 314 -9.86 -18.68 15.45
CA ALA A 314 -9.67 -19.91 16.17
C ALA A 314 -9.74 -21.11 15.23
N LEU A 315 -9.05 -22.20 15.57
CA LEU A 315 -9.22 -23.48 14.87
C LEU A 315 -10.43 -24.21 15.46
N TYR A 316 -11.11 -25.05 14.67
CA TYR A 316 -12.29 -25.81 15.13
C TYR A 316 -12.04 -26.65 16.38
N GLN A 317 -10.81 -27.15 16.54
CA GLN A 317 -10.37 -27.93 17.71
C GLN A 317 -9.95 -27.08 18.93
N THR A 318 -9.87 -25.75 18.79
CA THR A 318 -9.49 -24.83 19.86
C THR A 318 -10.63 -24.65 20.86
N LYS A 319 -10.31 -24.73 22.15
CA LYS A 319 -11.23 -24.45 23.27
C LYS A 319 -10.98 -23.04 23.80
N VAL A 320 -11.33 -22.03 23.00
CA VAL A 320 -11.19 -20.62 23.38
C VAL A 320 -11.96 -20.36 24.68
N PRO A 321 -11.39 -19.71 25.70
CA PRO A 321 -12.09 -19.38 26.95
C PRO A 321 -13.40 -18.59 26.71
N PRO A 322 -14.48 -18.84 27.48
CA PRO A 322 -15.76 -18.12 27.31
C PRO A 322 -15.61 -16.59 27.35
N GLU A 323 -14.76 -16.07 28.24
CA GLU A 323 -14.47 -14.63 28.34
C GLU A 323 -13.84 -14.06 27.06
N HIS A 324 -12.87 -14.78 26.47
CA HIS A 324 -12.23 -14.37 25.22
C HIS A 324 -13.22 -14.38 24.04
N ARG A 325 -14.15 -15.34 24.02
CA ARG A 325 -15.23 -15.37 23.01
C ARG A 325 -16.21 -14.21 23.18
N ALA A 326 -16.52 -13.83 24.42
CA ALA A 326 -17.35 -12.66 24.69
C ALA A 326 -16.65 -11.38 24.20
N ILE A 327 -15.35 -11.22 24.46
CA ILE A 327 -14.54 -10.12 23.93
C ILE A 327 -14.59 -10.07 22.41
N TRP A 328 -14.44 -11.21 21.73
CA TRP A 328 -14.55 -11.27 20.27
C TRP A 328 -15.92 -10.82 19.77
N GLY A 329 -17.00 -11.25 20.42
CA GLY A 329 -18.36 -10.83 20.10
C GLY A 329 -18.57 -9.33 20.27
N ASP A 330 -17.99 -8.74 21.31
CA ASP A 330 -18.07 -7.28 21.55
C ASP A 330 -17.28 -6.50 20.50
N VAL A 331 -16.09 -6.94 20.12
CA VAL A 331 -15.30 -6.31 19.04
C VAL A 331 -16.07 -6.37 17.72
N HIS A 332 -16.62 -7.54 17.38
CA HIS A 332 -17.44 -7.71 16.18
C HIS A 332 -18.65 -6.77 16.18
N PHE A 333 -19.37 -6.69 17.30
CA PHE A 333 -20.52 -5.79 17.40
C PHE A 333 -20.14 -4.31 17.35
N ALA A 334 -19.00 -3.92 17.96
CA ALA A 334 -18.46 -2.56 17.86
C ALA A 334 -18.17 -2.19 16.40
N GLN A 335 -17.58 -3.10 15.62
CA GLN A 335 -17.29 -2.91 14.19
C GLN A 335 -18.60 -2.71 13.41
N THR A 336 -19.63 -3.54 13.66
CA THR A 336 -20.94 -3.42 13.02
C THR A 336 -21.68 -2.12 13.39
N VAL A 337 -21.58 -1.66 14.64
CA VAL A 337 -22.21 -0.39 15.05
C VAL A 337 -21.53 0.79 14.38
N ALA A 338 -20.19 0.79 14.32
CA ALA A 338 -19.43 1.82 13.60
C ALA A 338 -19.83 1.89 12.13
N SER A 339 -19.87 0.77 11.40
CA SER A 339 -20.19 0.79 9.97
C SER A 339 -21.60 1.32 9.69
N ARG A 340 -22.58 1.07 10.57
CA ARG A 340 -23.94 1.61 10.45
C ARG A 340 -24.04 3.12 10.66
N VAL A 341 -23.10 3.70 11.40
CA VAL A 341 -23.04 5.16 11.64
C VAL A 341 -22.21 5.85 10.55
N ALA A 342 -21.29 5.15 9.89
CA ALA A 342 -20.44 5.69 8.83
C ALA A 342 -21.20 5.97 7.52
N LEU A 343 -22.02 7.03 7.52
CA LEU A 343 -22.80 7.49 6.37
C LEU A 343 -22.25 8.81 5.83
N ALA A 344 -22.51 9.09 4.55
CA ALA A 344 -22.26 10.43 4.00
C ALA A 344 -22.98 11.50 4.85
N GLY A 345 -22.28 12.56 5.21
CA GLY A 345 -22.74 13.63 6.10
C GLY A 345 -22.43 13.42 7.59
N THR A 346 -21.94 12.24 7.98
CA THR A 346 -21.56 11.96 9.38
C THR A 346 -20.20 12.56 9.69
N ILE A 347 -20.01 13.05 10.92
CA ILE A 347 -18.70 13.53 11.38
C ILE A 347 -17.86 12.31 11.80
N THR A 348 -16.60 12.24 11.38
CA THR A 348 -15.70 11.10 11.64
C THR A 348 -15.57 10.73 13.12
N GLN A 349 -15.54 11.70 14.05
CA GLN A 349 -15.53 11.41 15.48
C GLN A 349 -16.78 10.66 15.97
N ASP A 350 -17.95 10.87 15.33
CA ASP A 350 -19.20 10.26 15.78
C ASP A 350 -19.21 8.75 15.45
N VAL A 351 -18.50 8.35 14.40
CA VAL A 351 -18.28 6.94 14.06
C VAL A 351 -17.39 6.26 15.11
N ASP A 352 -16.25 6.89 15.47
CA ASP A 352 -15.37 6.41 16.56
C ASP A 352 -16.12 6.34 17.90
N ALA A 353 -16.92 7.37 18.21
CA ALA A 353 -17.72 7.43 19.42
C ALA A 353 -18.77 6.31 19.49
N ALA A 354 -19.35 5.89 18.37
CA ALA A 354 -20.34 4.81 18.34
C ALA A 354 -19.73 3.46 18.80
N ALA A 355 -18.55 3.11 18.29
CA ALA A 355 -17.82 1.91 18.73
C ALA A 355 -17.39 2.02 20.20
N ARG A 356 -16.78 3.15 20.61
CA ARG A 356 -16.34 3.37 22.00
C ARG A 356 -17.49 3.29 22.99
N SER A 357 -18.60 3.96 22.71
CA SER A 357 -19.77 3.98 23.60
C SER A 357 -20.33 2.59 23.82
N PHE A 358 -20.37 1.75 22.77
CA PHE A 358 -20.77 0.35 22.92
C PHE A 358 -19.79 -0.42 23.81
N LEU A 359 -18.48 -0.27 23.60
CA LEU A 359 -17.48 -0.96 24.40
C LEU A 359 -17.45 -0.48 25.87
N ASP A 360 -17.75 0.79 26.13
CA ASP A 360 -17.94 1.30 27.50
C ASP A 360 -19.14 0.63 28.19
N LEU A 361 -20.27 0.45 27.48
CA LEU A 361 -21.47 -0.22 28.02
C LEU A 361 -21.21 -1.69 28.38
N THR A 362 -20.28 -2.36 27.69
CA THR A 362 -19.88 -3.75 28.01
C THR A 362 -18.76 -3.81 29.04
N GLY A 363 -18.35 -2.66 29.61
CA GLY A 363 -17.28 -2.56 30.61
C GLY A 363 -15.87 -2.75 30.06
N ARG A 364 -15.68 -2.59 28.75
CA ARG A 364 -14.42 -2.86 28.04
C ARG A 364 -13.79 -1.67 27.34
N GLY A 365 -14.41 -0.49 27.36
CA GLY A 365 -13.90 0.66 26.61
C GLY A 365 -12.49 1.11 27.00
N SER A 366 -12.06 0.89 28.25
CA SER A 366 -10.67 1.15 28.68
C SER A 366 -9.62 0.28 27.98
N TYR A 367 -10.02 -0.83 27.37
CA TYR A 367 -9.13 -1.74 26.62
C TYR A 367 -9.08 -1.44 25.12
N PHE A 368 -9.88 -0.48 24.63
CA PHE A 368 -9.83 0.01 23.26
C PHE A 368 -9.00 1.30 23.19
N THR A 369 -7.70 1.12 22.97
CA THR A 369 -6.65 2.12 23.30
C THR A 369 -6.17 2.96 22.12
N HIS A 370 -6.63 2.70 20.90
CA HIS A 370 -6.30 3.45 19.69
C HIS A 370 -7.57 3.94 18.99
N ARG A 371 -7.41 4.71 17.90
CA ARG A 371 -8.51 5.20 17.03
C ARG A 371 -9.33 4.03 16.44
N LEU A 372 -10.57 4.28 16.04
CA LEU A 372 -11.39 3.30 15.32
C LEU A 372 -10.88 2.95 13.93
N GLY A 373 -10.26 3.91 13.24
CA GLY A 373 -9.73 3.64 11.91
C GLY A 373 -9.09 4.86 11.27
N HIS A 374 -8.61 4.66 10.05
CA HIS A 374 -7.92 5.65 9.23
C HIS A 374 -8.41 5.57 7.79
N GLY A 375 -8.17 6.62 7.01
CA GLY A 375 -8.33 6.56 5.57
C GLY A 375 -7.34 5.58 4.97
N ILE A 376 -7.72 4.99 3.83
CA ILE A 376 -6.88 4.04 3.10
C ILE A 376 -6.97 4.28 1.60
N GLY A 377 -5.84 4.19 0.90
CA GLY A 377 -5.76 4.46 -0.53
C GLY A 377 -4.41 4.06 -1.09
N LEU A 378 -3.66 5.03 -1.58
CA LEU A 378 -2.26 4.84 -1.99
C LEU A 378 -1.30 4.77 -0.80
N GLU A 379 -1.79 5.08 0.39
CA GLU A 379 -1.13 4.80 1.67
C GLU A 379 -2.04 3.89 2.49
N THR A 380 -1.44 3.01 3.31
CA THR A 380 -2.19 2.24 4.30
C THR A 380 -2.94 3.18 5.25
N HIS A 381 -2.27 4.25 5.72
CA HIS A 381 -2.86 5.26 6.58
C HIS A 381 -2.85 6.63 5.89
N GLU A 382 -4.01 7.11 5.45
CA GLU A 382 -4.22 8.48 4.94
C GLU A 382 -5.42 9.15 5.62
N GLU A 383 -5.62 10.44 5.36
CA GLU A 383 -6.81 11.16 5.83
C GLU A 383 -8.08 10.70 5.08
N PRO A 384 -9.28 10.86 5.67
CA PRO A 384 -9.56 11.34 7.03
C PRO A 384 -9.39 10.23 8.09
N TYR A 385 -9.43 10.57 9.38
CA TYR A 385 -9.26 9.60 10.47
C TYR A 385 -10.53 9.40 11.31
N LEU A 386 -10.93 8.16 11.57
CA LEU A 386 -12.02 7.83 12.49
C LEU A 386 -11.49 7.82 13.92
N ARG A 387 -11.41 9.00 14.54
CA ARG A 387 -10.91 9.18 15.92
C ARG A 387 -11.64 10.29 16.66
N GLY A 388 -11.64 10.21 17.99
CA GLY A 388 -12.02 11.33 18.85
C GLY A 388 -11.31 12.64 18.47
N GLY A 389 -12.10 13.69 18.27
CA GLY A 389 -11.65 15.04 17.92
C GLY A 389 -11.44 15.30 16.42
N SER A 390 -11.62 14.32 15.53
CA SER A 390 -11.65 14.56 14.08
C SER A 390 -13.05 15.05 13.69
N LEU A 391 -13.10 16.23 13.05
CA LEU A 391 -14.34 16.92 12.68
C LEU A 391 -14.64 16.85 11.18
N ASP A 392 -13.93 15.98 10.46
CA ASP A 392 -14.12 15.80 9.03
C ASP A 392 -15.52 15.24 8.75
N ILE A 393 -16.16 15.74 7.70
CA ILE A 393 -17.46 15.25 7.26
C ILE A 393 -17.24 14.13 6.24
N ILE A 394 -17.79 12.96 6.51
CA ILE A 394 -17.74 11.81 5.61
C ILE A 394 -18.48 12.14 4.31
N GLN A 395 -17.84 11.90 3.17
CA GLN A 395 -18.40 12.12 1.84
C GLN A 395 -18.34 10.85 0.99
N THR A 396 -19.17 10.78 -0.05
CA THR A 396 -19.07 9.73 -1.09
C THR A 396 -17.66 9.66 -1.67
N GLY A 397 -17.16 8.43 -1.77
CA GLY A 397 -15.81 8.11 -2.22
C GLY A 397 -14.78 8.06 -1.10
N HIS A 398 -15.09 8.51 0.12
CA HIS A 398 -14.19 8.26 1.25
C HIS A 398 -14.07 6.77 1.52
N THR A 399 -12.87 6.35 1.93
CA THR A 399 -12.51 4.98 2.27
C THR A 399 -11.85 4.98 3.63
N PHE A 400 -12.14 4.00 4.47
CA PHE A 400 -11.57 3.89 5.81
C PHE A 400 -11.35 2.43 6.21
N SER A 401 -10.41 2.17 7.12
CA SER A 401 -10.46 0.99 7.99
C SER A 401 -11.55 1.14 9.07
N ASN A 402 -12.08 0.01 9.52
CA ASN A 402 -12.96 -0.09 10.68
C ASN A 402 -12.44 -1.23 11.56
N GLU A 403 -11.59 -0.88 12.53
CA GLU A 403 -10.68 -1.79 13.23
C GLU A 403 -10.77 -1.70 14.77
N PRO A 404 -11.96 -1.76 15.39
CA PRO A 404 -12.02 -1.78 16.84
C PRO A 404 -11.22 -2.97 17.40
N GLY A 405 -10.50 -2.73 18.48
CA GLY A 405 -9.63 -3.71 19.11
C GLY A 405 -9.72 -3.67 20.64
N ILE A 406 -9.69 -4.83 21.28
CA ILE A 406 -9.63 -4.99 22.73
C ILE A 406 -8.34 -5.71 23.09
N TYR A 407 -7.53 -5.08 23.94
CA TYR A 407 -6.22 -5.57 24.35
C TYR A 407 -6.14 -5.68 25.86
N ILE A 408 -6.07 -6.91 26.37
CA ILE A 408 -5.89 -7.21 27.78
C ILE A 408 -4.52 -7.88 27.94
N GLU A 409 -3.53 -7.07 28.34
CA GLU A 409 -2.13 -7.48 28.45
C GLU A 409 -1.96 -8.79 29.24
N GLY A 410 -1.12 -9.68 28.70
CA GLY A 410 -0.87 -11.01 29.28
C GLY A 410 -2.06 -11.98 29.20
N LYS A 411 -3.16 -11.63 28.51
CA LYS A 411 -4.34 -12.49 28.38
C LYS A 411 -4.78 -12.70 26.94
N VAL A 412 -5.26 -11.64 26.29
CA VAL A 412 -5.89 -11.72 24.97
C VAL A 412 -5.88 -10.38 24.26
N GLY A 413 -5.65 -10.41 22.95
CA GLY A 413 -6.03 -9.32 22.06
C GLY A 413 -6.98 -9.82 20.99
N VAL A 414 -7.99 -9.02 20.69
CA VAL A 414 -8.91 -9.25 19.57
C VAL A 414 -9.04 -7.95 18.80
N ARG A 415 -8.73 -8.01 17.50
CA ARG A 415 -9.03 -6.96 16.52
C ARG A 415 -9.73 -7.59 15.33
N LEU A 416 -10.73 -6.90 14.82
CA LEU A 416 -11.40 -7.22 13.56
C LEU A 416 -11.39 -5.96 12.73
N GLU A 417 -10.87 -6.08 11.51
CA GLU A 417 -10.72 -4.94 10.61
C GLU A 417 -11.19 -5.30 9.22
N ASP A 418 -12.04 -4.43 8.71
CA ASP A 418 -12.51 -4.46 7.35
C ASP A 418 -12.53 -3.03 6.85
N CYS A 419 -11.83 -2.79 5.74
CA CYS A 419 -11.90 -1.51 5.07
C CYS A 419 -13.25 -1.36 4.33
N PHE A 420 -13.79 -0.15 4.30
CA PHE A 420 -15.05 0.17 3.64
C PHE A 420 -14.93 1.47 2.84
N TYR A 421 -15.87 1.70 1.92
CA TYR A 421 -16.03 2.96 1.21
C TYR A 421 -17.46 3.49 1.34
N ILE A 422 -17.64 4.79 1.11
CA ILE A 422 -18.95 5.43 1.03
C ILE A 422 -19.41 5.46 -0.41
N ASP A 423 -20.47 4.74 -0.73
CA ASP A 423 -21.00 4.64 -2.07
C ASP A 423 -21.75 5.91 -2.53
N SER A 424 -22.28 5.88 -3.76
CA SER A 424 -23.07 6.98 -4.33
C SER A 424 -24.41 7.22 -3.63
N SER A 425 -24.92 6.24 -2.87
CA SER A 425 -26.13 6.39 -2.06
C SER A 425 -25.86 6.93 -0.65
N GLY A 426 -24.58 7.10 -0.31
CA GLY A 426 -24.12 7.59 0.99
C GLY A 426 -23.98 6.51 2.06
N GLN A 427 -23.97 5.23 1.65
CA GLN A 427 -23.87 4.07 2.53
C GLN A 427 -22.43 3.54 2.63
N SER A 428 -22.08 3.03 3.80
CA SER A 428 -20.85 2.26 4.02
C SER A 428 -20.97 0.87 3.39
N ILE A 429 -20.02 0.53 2.50
CA ILE A 429 -19.89 -0.78 1.86
C ILE A 429 -18.49 -1.33 2.11
N PHE A 430 -18.39 -2.52 2.70
CA PHE A 430 -17.10 -3.16 2.92
C PHE A 430 -16.42 -3.53 1.59
N LEU A 431 -15.12 -3.25 1.50
CA LEU A 431 -14.32 -3.61 0.33
C LEU A 431 -14.16 -5.12 0.16
N THR A 432 -14.44 -5.89 1.21
CA THR A 432 -14.43 -7.36 1.24
C THR A 432 -15.80 -8.00 0.96
N GLU A 433 -16.86 -7.23 0.70
CA GLU A 433 -18.23 -7.72 0.55
C GLU A 433 -18.38 -8.80 -0.54
N GLY A 434 -17.66 -8.65 -1.66
CA GLY A 434 -17.74 -9.60 -2.79
C GLY A 434 -17.24 -11.00 -2.47
N VAL A 435 -16.50 -11.17 -1.38
CA VAL A 435 -16.06 -12.48 -0.87
C VAL A 435 -16.61 -12.78 0.54
N GLY A 436 -17.62 -12.05 1.00
CA GLY A 436 -18.36 -12.36 2.24
C GLY A 436 -18.21 -11.36 3.38
N GLY A 437 -17.36 -10.33 3.25
CA GLY A 437 -17.29 -9.21 4.19
C GLY A 437 -16.74 -9.57 5.58
N GLN A 438 -17.40 -9.03 6.62
CA GLN A 438 -17.04 -9.23 8.02
C GLN A 438 -16.98 -10.71 8.41
N ALA A 439 -16.12 -11.04 9.38
CA ALA A 439 -16.03 -12.38 9.94
C ALA A 439 -17.35 -12.81 10.59
N LEU A 440 -17.83 -14.04 10.30
CA LEU A 440 -19.08 -14.55 10.88
C LEU A 440 -18.89 -15.10 12.29
N SER A 441 -17.70 -15.62 12.58
CA SER A 441 -17.30 -16.11 13.90
C SER A 441 -15.77 -16.22 13.98
N PRO A 442 -15.18 -16.48 15.16
CA PRO A 442 -13.74 -16.76 15.22
C PRO A 442 -13.31 -17.97 14.39
N TRP A 443 -14.21 -18.89 14.08
CA TRP A 443 -13.91 -20.10 13.28
C TRP A 443 -14.18 -19.92 11.79
N ASP A 444 -14.84 -18.81 11.42
CA ASP A 444 -15.28 -18.52 10.06
C ASP A 444 -14.92 -17.05 9.73
N PRO A 445 -13.62 -16.80 9.45
CA PRO A 445 -13.09 -15.46 9.21
C PRO A 445 -13.56 -14.83 7.90
#